data_AF-A0A0J9XQ49-F1
#
_entry.id   AF-A0A0J9XQ49-F1
#
_cell.length_a   1.000
_cell.length_b   1.000
_cell.length_c   1.000
_cell.angle_alpha   90.00
_cell.angle_beta   90.00
_cell.angle_gamma   90.00
#
_symmetry.space_group_name_H-M   'P 1'
#
loop_
_entity.id
_entity.type
_entity.pdbx_description
1 polymer ?
#
loop_
_entity_poly.entity_id
_entity_poly.type
_entity_poly.pdbx_seq_one_letter_code
_entity_poly.pdbx_strand_id
1 'polypeptide(L)'
;MEDDWMHCVDRLLKAWTGYQLGVQMLSGGPETYQKAEWFAKVLAEYTSSSGNLQVHNLSEWICDILDNEFNLILKDNSIEWLASSLLKCRLWLEKCQKPEFENFLSKLPSESAVRAAAIESEVVMDHSDDENSDCEKFENKPQDKQTKRSSRRRMETDEDGWTTVIRR
;
A
#
# COMPACT_ATOMS: atom_id res chain seq x y z
N MET A 1 16.37 9.41 -22.85
CA MET A 1 15.26 8.51 -23.25
C MET A 1 15.30 7.24 -22.42
N GLU A 2 16.41 6.49 -22.40
CA GLU A 2 16.53 5.32 -21.50
C GLU A 2 16.44 5.73 -20.01
N ASP A 3 17.16 6.80 -19.61
CA ASP A 3 17.09 7.33 -18.23
C ASP A 3 15.67 7.79 -17.85
N ASP A 4 14.99 8.49 -18.76
CA ASP A 4 13.63 8.98 -18.55
C ASP A 4 12.63 7.81 -18.38
N TRP A 5 12.83 6.73 -19.13
CA TRP A 5 11.99 5.55 -19.07
C TRP A 5 12.18 4.78 -17.77
N MET A 6 13.42 4.52 -17.37
CA MET A 6 13.72 3.87 -16.09
C MET A 6 13.20 4.70 -14.90
N HIS A 7 13.36 6.03 -14.96
CA HIS A 7 12.80 6.92 -13.94
C HIS A 7 11.28 6.84 -13.85
N CYS A 8 10.58 6.76 -14.99
CA CYS A 8 9.13 6.59 -15.04
C CYS A 8 8.68 5.30 -14.36
N VAL A 9 9.33 4.17 -14.68
CA VAL A 9 9.00 2.85 -14.14
C VAL A 9 9.18 2.85 -12.62
N ASP A 10 10.32 3.33 -12.13
CA ASP A 10 10.59 3.48 -10.70
C ASP A 10 9.54 4.36 -10.00
N ARG A 11 9.21 5.50 -10.60
CA ARG A 11 8.21 6.42 -10.03
C ARG A 11 6.82 5.80 -9.92
N LEU A 12 6.41 5.03 -10.93
CA LEU A 12 5.13 4.32 -10.95
C LEU A 12 5.08 3.21 -9.90
N LEU A 13 6.15 2.41 -9.78
CA LEU A 13 6.25 1.37 -8.74
C LEU A 13 6.23 1.97 -7.33
N LYS A 14 6.89 3.11 -7.10
CA LYS A 14 6.87 3.83 -5.82
C LYS A 14 5.51 4.45 -5.48
N ALA A 15 4.72 4.77 -6.49
CA ALA A 15 3.36 5.28 -6.33
C ALA A 15 2.32 4.16 -6.11
N TRP A 16 2.68 2.91 -6.40
CA TRP A 16 1.76 1.77 -6.35
C TRP A 16 1.66 1.20 -4.93
N THR A 17 0.63 1.61 -4.21
CA THR A 17 0.43 1.33 -2.77
C THR A 17 0.44 -0.16 -2.43
N GLY A 18 -0.33 -1.00 -3.15
CA GLY A 18 -0.40 -2.44 -2.89
C GLY A 18 0.94 -3.14 -3.06
N TYR A 19 1.72 -2.74 -4.08
CA TYR A 19 3.07 -3.24 -4.29
C TYR A 19 4.04 -2.77 -3.21
N GLN A 20 4.04 -1.48 -2.85
CA GLN A 20 4.89 -0.95 -1.78
C GLN A 20 4.61 -1.62 -0.43
N LEU A 21 3.34 -1.89 -0.12
CA LEU A 21 2.96 -2.65 1.07
C LEU A 21 3.52 -4.08 1.02
N GLY A 22 3.39 -4.78 -0.11
CA GLY A 22 3.97 -6.12 -0.28
C GLY A 22 5.50 -6.14 -0.12
N VAL A 23 6.20 -5.13 -0.65
CA VAL A 23 7.65 -4.97 -0.46
C VAL A 23 8.00 -4.73 1.00
N GLN A 24 7.27 -3.84 1.68
CA GLN A 24 7.46 -3.55 3.11
C GLN A 24 7.21 -4.78 4.00
N MET A 25 6.22 -5.60 3.64
CA MET A 25 5.88 -6.84 4.35
C MET A 25 6.78 -8.03 3.96
N LEU A 26 7.83 -7.80 3.17
CA LEU A 26 8.75 -8.83 2.69
C LEU A 26 8.03 -10.00 1.99
N SER A 27 6.99 -9.72 1.21
CA SER A 27 6.16 -10.76 0.59
C SER A 27 6.96 -11.71 -0.32
N GLY A 28 8.05 -11.24 -0.94
CA GLY A 28 8.99 -12.06 -1.72
C GLY A 28 10.05 -12.79 -0.90
N GLY A 29 9.92 -12.82 0.43
CA GLY A 29 10.88 -13.43 1.36
C GLY A 29 12.11 -12.57 1.65
N PRO A 30 13.22 -13.17 2.11
CA PRO A 30 14.44 -12.45 2.50
C PRO A 30 15.06 -11.59 1.39
N GLU A 31 14.80 -11.95 0.13
CA GLU A 31 15.34 -11.28 -1.06
C GLU A 31 14.37 -10.26 -1.67
N THR A 32 13.30 -9.89 -0.96
CA THR A 32 12.24 -9.00 -1.49
C THR A 32 12.79 -7.71 -2.10
N TYR A 33 13.80 -7.09 -1.49
CA TYR A 33 14.40 -5.86 -2.00
C TYR A 33 15.19 -6.07 -3.29
N GLN A 34 15.96 -7.15 -3.39
CA GLN A 34 16.68 -7.53 -4.59
C GLN A 34 15.70 -7.86 -5.73
N LYS A 35 14.62 -8.59 -5.42
CA LYS A 35 13.54 -8.87 -6.36
C LYS A 35 12.84 -7.60 -6.83
N ALA A 36 12.63 -6.62 -5.95
CA ALA A 36 12.03 -5.34 -6.31
C ALA A 36 12.91 -4.56 -7.31
N GLU A 37 14.22 -4.50 -7.08
CA GLU A 37 15.18 -3.86 -8.00
C GLU A 37 15.22 -4.59 -9.36
N TRP A 38 15.25 -5.93 -9.33
CA TRP A 38 15.20 -6.75 -10.52
C TRP A 38 13.90 -6.54 -11.30
N PHE A 39 12.76 -6.54 -10.61
CA PHE A 39 11.45 -6.37 -11.23
C PHE A 39 11.33 -5.03 -11.96
N ALA A 40 11.83 -3.94 -11.37
CA ALA A 40 11.84 -2.63 -12.03
C ALA A 40 12.61 -2.67 -13.37
N LYS A 41 13.76 -3.36 -13.42
CA LYS A 41 14.57 -3.50 -14.65
C LYS A 41 13.86 -4.34 -15.71
N VAL A 42 13.36 -5.52 -15.34
CA VAL A 42 12.69 -6.43 -16.28
C VAL A 42 11.36 -5.83 -16.77
N LEU A 43 10.61 -5.15 -15.92
CA LEU A 43 9.38 -4.45 -16.30
C LEU A 43 9.67 -3.35 -17.34
N ALA A 44 10.74 -2.58 -17.14
CA ALA A 44 11.17 -1.56 -18.08
C ALA A 44 11.60 -2.18 -19.43
N GLU A 45 12.42 -3.23 -19.39
CA GLU A 45 12.88 -3.94 -20.58
C GLU A 45 11.73 -4.58 -21.36
N TYR A 46 10.86 -5.34 -20.69
CA TYR A 46 9.73 -6.03 -21.29
C TYR A 46 8.75 -5.06 -21.97
N THR A 47 8.43 -3.96 -21.27
CA THR A 47 7.50 -2.95 -21.77
C THR A 47 8.10 -2.15 -22.93
N SER A 48 9.43 -1.96 -22.97
CA SER A 48 10.11 -1.23 -24.06
C SER A 48 10.31 -2.10 -25.32
N SER A 49 10.65 -3.37 -25.15
CA SER A 49 10.99 -4.31 -26.24
C SER A 49 9.76 -4.88 -26.96
N SER A 50 8.63 -5.01 -26.25
CA SER A 50 7.40 -5.59 -26.82
C SER A 50 6.65 -4.57 -27.69
N GLY A 51 6.83 -4.61 -29.01
CA GLY A 51 6.05 -3.78 -29.95
C GLY A 51 4.60 -4.27 -30.09
N ASN A 52 3.62 -3.48 -29.64
CA ASN A 52 2.17 -3.76 -29.53
C ASN A 52 1.69 -4.50 -28.27
N LEU A 53 2.27 -4.18 -27.11
CA LEU A 53 1.78 -4.70 -25.83
C LEU A 53 0.42 -4.07 -25.46
N GLN A 54 -0.60 -4.91 -25.24
CA GLN A 54 -1.91 -4.49 -24.75
C GLN A 54 -1.92 -4.43 -23.22
N VAL A 55 -2.81 -3.59 -22.66
CA VAL A 55 -2.95 -3.44 -21.20
C VAL A 55 -3.20 -4.79 -20.53
N HIS A 56 -4.08 -5.61 -21.11
CA HIS A 56 -4.41 -6.94 -20.59
C HIS A 56 -3.18 -7.86 -20.53
N ASN A 57 -2.44 -8.00 -21.63
CA ASN A 57 -1.24 -8.84 -21.69
C ASN A 57 -0.15 -8.39 -20.69
N LEU A 58 0.07 -7.08 -20.57
CA LEU A 58 1.02 -6.55 -19.58
C LEU A 58 0.53 -6.80 -18.15
N SER A 59 -0.77 -6.69 -17.90
CA SER A 59 -1.35 -6.91 -16.58
C SER A 59 -1.23 -8.37 -16.16
N GLU A 60 -1.53 -9.31 -17.04
CA GLU A 60 -1.32 -10.74 -16.79
C GLU A 60 0.15 -11.05 -16.51
N TRP A 61 1.06 -10.51 -17.32
CA TRP A 61 2.49 -10.70 -17.11
C TRP A 61 3.00 -10.12 -15.77
N ILE A 62 2.51 -8.94 -15.38
CA ILE A 62 2.81 -8.35 -14.06
C ILE A 62 2.23 -9.24 -12.95
N CYS A 63 0.99 -9.72 -13.11
CA CYS A 63 0.34 -10.60 -12.14
C CYS A 63 1.13 -11.89 -11.92
N ASP A 64 1.57 -12.53 -13.00
CA ASP A 64 2.38 -13.75 -12.94
C ASP A 64 3.69 -13.53 -12.20
N ILE A 65 4.36 -12.38 -12.40
CA ILE A 65 5.59 -12.07 -11.66
C ILE A 65 5.29 -11.82 -10.18
N LEU A 66 4.24 -11.07 -9.85
CA LEU A 66 3.89 -10.80 -8.46
C LEU A 66 3.51 -12.07 -7.70
N ASP A 67 2.79 -12.98 -8.34
CA ASP A 67 2.42 -14.26 -7.73
C ASP A 67 3.66 -15.15 -7.52
N ASN A 68 4.47 -15.35 -8.57
CA ASN A 68 5.61 -16.26 -8.51
C ASN A 68 6.80 -15.73 -7.69
N GLU A 69 7.11 -14.44 -7.79
CA GLU A 69 8.31 -13.87 -7.17
C GLU A 69 8.06 -13.20 -5.83
N PHE A 70 6.86 -12.62 -5.65
CA PHE A 70 6.50 -11.88 -4.45
C PHE A 70 5.41 -12.55 -3.61
N ASN A 71 4.86 -13.70 -4.02
CA ASN A 71 3.71 -14.32 -3.36
C ASN A 71 2.59 -13.29 -3.07
N LEU A 72 2.38 -12.39 -4.04
CA LEU A 72 1.53 -11.20 -3.91
C LEU A 72 0.40 -11.24 -4.94
N ILE A 73 -0.83 -11.31 -4.45
CA ILE A 73 -2.04 -11.29 -5.28
C ILE A 73 -2.83 -10.01 -4.99
N LEU A 74 -2.96 -9.14 -5.99
CA LEU A 74 -3.70 -7.88 -5.90
C LEU A 74 -5.00 -7.98 -6.72
N LYS A 75 -6.16 -7.80 -6.06
CA LYS A 75 -7.51 -7.93 -6.66
C LYS A 75 -8.27 -6.61 -6.74
N ASP A 76 -7.55 -5.49 -6.68
CA ASP A 76 -8.09 -4.13 -6.58
C ASP A 76 -8.01 -3.34 -7.91
N ASN A 77 -7.76 -4.02 -9.03
CA ASN A 77 -7.52 -3.43 -10.36
C ASN A 77 -6.30 -2.49 -10.45
N SER A 78 -5.45 -2.44 -9.42
CA SER A 78 -4.27 -1.58 -9.41
C SER A 78 -3.19 -2.03 -10.40
N ILE A 79 -3.15 -3.33 -10.74
CA ILE A 79 -2.28 -3.89 -11.80
C ILE A 79 -2.65 -3.28 -13.16
N GLU A 80 -3.95 -3.23 -13.49
CA GLU A 80 -4.43 -2.65 -14.75
C GLU A 80 -4.12 -1.16 -14.84
N TRP A 81 -4.26 -0.45 -13.72
CA TRP A 81 -3.85 0.95 -13.62
C TRP A 81 -2.35 1.13 -13.93
N LEU A 82 -1.49 0.30 -13.33
CA LEU A 82 -0.04 0.35 -13.58
C LEU A 82 0.27 0.06 -15.05
N ALA A 83 -0.27 -1.03 -15.60
CA ALA A 83 -0.06 -1.43 -16.99
C ALA A 83 -0.49 -0.32 -17.97
N SER A 84 -1.69 0.25 -17.76
CA SER A 84 -2.17 1.35 -18.61
C SER A 84 -1.30 2.61 -18.49
N SER A 85 -0.76 2.89 -17.30
CA SER A 85 0.08 4.05 -17.05
C SER A 85 1.45 3.92 -17.72
N LEU A 86 2.06 2.73 -17.64
CA LEU A 86 3.31 2.41 -18.33
C LEU A 86 3.20 2.59 -19.85
N LEU A 87 2.14 2.03 -20.45
CA LEU A 87 1.92 2.14 -21.90
C LEU A 87 1.64 3.59 -22.33
N LYS A 88 0.91 4.37 -21.53
CA LYS A 88 0.73 5.82 -21.78
C LYS A 88 2.06 6.58 -21.72
N CYS A 89 2.88 6.31 -20.70
CA CYS A 89 4.18 6.96 -20.55
C CYS A 89 5.13 6.62 -21.70
N ARG A 90 5.16 5.35 -22.11
CA ARG A 90 5.89 4.92 -23.30
C ARG A 90 5.45 5.69 -24.54
N LEU A 91 4.14 5.81 -24.78
CA LEU A 91 3.59 6.55 -25.91
C LEU A 91 3.99 8.04 -25.89
N TRP A 92 4.01 8.67 -24.72
CA TRP A 92 4.45 10.06 -24.59
C TRP A 92 5.94 10.22 -24.88
N LEU A 93 6.79 9.30 -24.41
CA LEU A 93 8.22 9.31 -24.71
C LEU A 93 8.51 9.07 -26.20
N GLU A 94 7.78 8.15 -26.85
CA GLU A 94 7.89 7.89 -28.29
C GLU A 94 7.43 9.10 -29.14
N LYS A 95 6.42 9.84 -28.67
CA LYS A 95 5.90 11.06 -29.34
C LYS A 95 6.62 12.35 -28.94
N CYS A 96 7.65 12.29 -28.11
CA CYS A 96 8.34 13.45 -27.53
C CYS A 96 7.42 14.42 -26.76
N GLN A 97 6.31 13.92 -26.19
CA GLN A 97 5.34 14.66 -25.37
C GLN A 97 5.83 14.78 -23.92
N LYS A 98 6.96 15.46 -23.73
CA LYS A 98 7.55 15.70 -22.40
C LYS A 98 6.62 16.39 -21.40
N PRO A 99 5.84 17.44 -21.74
CA PRO A 99 5.06 18.13 -20.72
C PRO A 99 3.91 17.28 -20.17
N GLU A 100 3.26 16.46 -20.99
CA GLU A 100 2.23 15.51 -20.53
C GLU A 100 2.83 14.45 -19.61
N PHE A 101 4.00 13.93 -19.98
CA PHE A 101 4.75 12.95 -19.19
C PHE A 101 5.16 13.50 -17.80
N GLU A 102 5.77 14.69 -17.74
CA GLU A 102 6.18 15.31 -16.48
C GLU A 102 4.98 15.72 -15.61
N ASN A 103 3.92 16.23 -16.23
CA ASN A 103 2.66 16.56 -15.54
C ASN A 103 1.99 15.30 -14.95
N PHE A 104 2.10 14.15 -15.64
CA PHE A 104 1.59 12.90 -15.10
C PHE A 104 2.43 12.42 -13.89
N LEU A 105 3.76 12.41 -14.00
CA LEU A 105 4.64 11.97 -12.92
C LEU A 105 4.57 12.86 -11.67
N SER A 106 4.37 14.16 -11.85
CA SER A 106 4.22 15.12 -10.72
C SER A 106 2.93 14.94 -9.93
N LYS A 107 1.89 14.34 -10.52
CA LYS A 107 0.61 14.03 -9.85
C LYS A 107 0.64 12.73 -9.05
N LEU A 108 1.64 11.88 -9.27
CA LEU A 108 1.75 10.63 -8.52
C LEU A 108 2.07 10.93 -7.04
N PRO A 109 1.53 10.15 -6.09
CA PRO A 109 1.87 10.29 -4.68
C PRO A 109 3.37 10.06 -4.47
N SER A 110 4.02 10.80 -3.58
CA SER A 110 5.42 10.53 -3.22
C SER A 110 5.52 9.18 -2.51
N GLU A 111 6.70 8.57 -2.52
CA GLU A 111 6.96 7.34 -1.78
C GLU A 111 6.66 7.51 -0.28
N SER A 112 6.98 8.68 0.29
CA SER A 112 6.64 9.01 1.67
C SER A 112 5.14 9.08 1.92
N ALA A 113 4.35 9.63 0.99
CA ALA A 113 2.90 9.67 1.11
C ALA A 113 2.28 8.27 1.03
N VAL A 114 2.82 7.41 0.16
CA VAL A 114 2.40 6.00 0.07
C VAL A 114 2.70 5.24 1.37
N ARG A 115 3.90 5.41 1.94
CA ARG A 115 4.27 4.79 3.22
C ARG A 115 3.43 5.32 4.38
N ALA A 116 3.14 6.62 4.42
CA ALA A 116 2.28 7.21 5.45
C ALA A 116 0.86 6.62 5.41
N ALA A 117 0.27 6.49 4.22
CA ALA A 117 -1.06 5.88 4.05
C ALA A 117 -1.10 4.41 4.50
N ALA A 118 0.00 3.66 4.31
CA ALA A 118 0.12 2.29 4.79
C ALA A 118 0.14 2.22 6.33
N ILE A 119 0.91 3.10 6.99
CA ILE A 119 0.98 3.17 8.46
C ILE A 119 -0.36 3.62 9.05
N GLU A 120 -1.00 4.64 8.47
CA GLU A 120 -2.32 5.11 8.92
C GLU A 120 -3.36 4.00 8.89
N SER A 121 -3.30 3.11 7.89
CA SER A 121 -4.20 1.96 7.78
C SER A 121 -3.98 0.92 8.89
N GLU A 122 -2.74 0.76 9.38
CA GLU A 122 -2.38 -0.13 10.49
C GLU A 122 -2.88 0.42 11.83
N VAL A 123 -2.78 1.74 12.04
CA VAL A 123 -3.21 2.40 13.29
C VAL A 123 -4.71 2.28 13.51
N VAL A 124 -5.54 2.27 12.46
CA VAL A 124 -7.01 2.07 12.63
C VAL A 124 -7.34 0.67 13.15
N MET A 125 -6.46 -0.31 12.98
CA MET A 125 -6.66 -1.66 13.50
C MET A 125 -6.15 -1.85 14.94
N ASP A 126 -5.19 -1.05 15.40
CA ASP A 126 -4.59 -1.15 16.74
C ASP A 126 -5.02 -0.04 17.72
N HIS A 127 -5.76 0.97 17.26
CA HIS A 127 -6.36 2.00 18.12
C HIS A 127 -7.87 1.84 18.22
N SER A 128 -8.25 0.80 18.94
CA SER A 128 -9.59 0.65 19.52
C SER A 128 -9.52 0.26 21.00
N ASP A 129 -8.65 0.91 21.79
CA ASP A 129 -8.82 1.06 23.26
C ASP A 129 -7.65 1.90 23.87
N ASP A 130 -7.51 3.18 23.51
CA ASP A 130 -6.87 4.14 24.45
C ASP A 130 -7.22 5.61 24.13
N GLU A 131 -8.48 5.99 24.36
CA GLU A 131 -8.84 7.39 24.58
C GLU A 131 -9.51 7.54 25.95
N ASN A 132 -8.70 7.69 27.00
CA ASN A 132 -8.99 8.64 28.07
C ASN A 132 -7.73 8.91 28.92
N SER A 133 -6.85 9.79 28.46
CA SER A 133 -5.82 10.41 29.31
C SER A 133 -5.87 11.93 29.12
N ASP A 134 -6.98 12.51 29.59
CA ASP A 134 -7.09 13.93 29.90
C ASP A 134 -6.97 14.07 31.43
N CYS A 135 -5.81 14.50 31.92
CA CYS A 135 -5.64 14.86 33.32
C CYS A 135 -4.99 16.24 33.39
N GLU A 136 -5.86 17.22 33.29
CA GLU A 136 -5.63 18.61 33.63
C GLU A 136 -5.01 18.79 35.02
N LYS A 137 -4.08 19.72 35.04
CA LYS A 137 -3.21 20.13 36.14
C LYS A 137 -3.99 20.97 37.16
N PHE A 138 -4.32 20.44 38.34
CA PHE A 138 -4.62 21.29 39.50
C PHE A 138 -4.18 20.67 40.84
N GLU A 139 -3.32 21.42 41.53
CA GLU A 139 -2.90 21.21 42.91
C GLU A 139 -4.07 21.37 43.89
N ASN A 140 -4.33 20.39 44.75
CA ASN A 140 -4.42 20.55 46.22
C ASN A 140 -4.99 19.32 46.94
N LYS A 141 -4.14 18.72 47.78
CA LYS A 141 -4.34 17.97 49.05
C LYS A 141 -5.45 16.91 49.22
N PRO A 142 -5.14 15.79 49.90
CA PRO A 142 -5.93 14.55 49.84
C PRO A 142 -6.94 14.39 50.99
N GLN A 143 -8.13 13.87 50.69
CA GLN A 143 -9.00 13.18 51.65
C GLN A 143 -9.74 12.00 50.97
N ASP A 144 -9.23 10.80 51.23
CA ASP A 144 -9.93 9.60 51.69
C ASP A 144 -11.30 9.18 51.11
N LYS A 145 -11.33 7.93 50.62
CA LYS A 145 -12.43 6.93 50.59
C LYS A 145 -13.33 6.76 49.34
N GLN A 146 -13.37 5.48 48.95
CA GLN A 146 -14.43 4.70 48.30
C GLN A 146 -14.35 4.42 46.78
N THR A 147 -13.87 3.20 46.54
CA THR A 147 -13.93 2.37 45.33
C THR A 147 -15.35 2.15 44.80
N LYS A 148 -15.56 2.31 43.48
CA LYS A 148 -16.66 1.68 42.73
C LYS A 148 -16.09 0.94 41.52
N ARG A 149 -16.30 -0.38 41.51
CA ARG A 149 -15.86 -1.35 40.49
C ARG A 149 -16.57 -1.08 39.15
N SER A 150 -15.78 -1.04 38.08
CA SER A 150 -16.25 -1.03 36.70
C SER A 150 -17.03 -2.32 36.37
N SER A 151 -18.17 -2.13 35.71
CA SER A 151 -19.06 -3.18 35.21
C SER A 151 -18.41 -3.91 34.01
N ARG A 152 -17.93 -5.14 34.20
CA ARG A 152 -17.53 -6.01 33.08
C ARG A 152 -18.72 -6.20 32.13
N ARG A 153 -18.54 -5.82 30.86
CA ARG A 153 -19.48 -6.18 29.78
C ARG A 153 -19.59 -7.71 29.73
N ARG A 154 -20.82 -8.23 29.70
CA ARG A 154 -21.08 -9.67 29.61
C ARG A 154 -20.92 -10.09 28.16
N MET A 155 -20.06 -11.08 27.95
CA MET A 155 -19.85 -11.75 26.67
C MET A 155 -20.62 -13.07 26.73
N GLU A 156 -21.49 -13.31 25.75
CA GLU A 156 -22.18 -14.60 25.59
C GLU A 156 -21.68 -15.25 24.30
N THR A 157 -21.24 -16.51 24.40
CA THR A 157 -20.87 -17.33 23.26
C THR A 157 -22.11 -18.10 22.83
N ASP A 158 -22.53 -17.92 21.58
CA ASP A 158 -23.65 -18.68 21.00
C ASP A 158 -23.23 -20.12 20.64
N GLU A 159 -24.22 -20.95 20.28
CA GLU A 159 -24.00 -22.35 19.86
C GLU A 159 -23.16 -22.44 18.57
N ASP A 160 -23.11 -21.36 17.79
CA ASP A 160 -22.30 -21.25 16.56
C ASP A 160 -20.85 -20.80 16.85
N GLY A 161 -20.49 -20.54 18.11
CA GLY A 161 -19.13 -20.19 18.55
C GLY A 161 -18.76 -18.71 18.41
N TRP A 162 -19.68 -17.84 17.99
CA TRP A 162 -19.47 -16.40 17.99
C TRP A 162 -19.74 -15.82 19.40
N THR A 163 -18.88 -14.89 19.82
CA THR A 163 -19.07 -14.18 21.09
C THR A 163 -19.72 -12.83 20.83
N THR A 164 -20.96 -12.63 21.30
CA THR A 164 -21.64 -11.33 21.21
C THR A 164 -21.31 -10.46 22.42
N VAL A 165 -20.85 -9.22 22.16
CA VAL A 165 -20.65 -8.21 23.21
C VAL A 165 -21.96 -7.48 23.45
N ILE A 166 -22.67 -7.88 24.51
CA ILE A 166 -23.94 -7.24 24.88
C ILE A 166 -23.62 -5.87 25.51
N ARG A 167 -23.94 -4.79 24.78
CA ARG A 167 -24.02 -3.45 25.39
C ARG A 167 -25.29 -3.38 26.24
N ARG A 168 -25.14 -2.79 27.42
CA ARG A 168 -26.26 -2.57 28.34
C ARG A 168 -27.18 -1.47 27.83
#